data_AF-A0A6L9ZPR1-F1
#
_entry.id   AF-A0A6L9ZPR1-F1
#
_cell.length_a   1.000
_cell.length_b   1.000
_cell.length_c   1.000
_cell.angle_alpha   90.00
_cell.angle_beta   90.00
_cell.angle_gamma   90.00
#
_symmetry.space_group_name_H-M   'P 1'
#
loop_
_entity.id
_entity.type
_entity.pdbx_description
1 polymer ?
#
loop_
_entity_poly.entity_id
_entity_poly.type
_entity_poly.pdbx_seq_one_letter_code
_entity_poly.pdbx_strand_id
1 'polypeptide(L)'
;MQITDDLNRLLEIVPDQIRRPLLQHQQRNNLIEIVMDLGRLPEARFPSHAEYLGEIPISRKDLNYSIERVGDFSSDNRAGIEQTLHRISAIRNRTGEVIGLTCRVGRAVFGTIGMIRELVETGRSILMLGRPGVGKTTALREIARVLADDLEKRVVIIDSSNEIAGDGDVPHPAIGRARRMQVARPEQQHQVMIEAVENHMPEVIVIDEIGTELEALAARTIAERGVQLVGTAHGNQMENLVKNPTLSDLIGGIQAVTLGDDEARRRGSQKTVLERKAPPTFEIAVEMLERQRWVVHEQVADTVDALLRGQKPNPQVRTVDENGEVKITREYNGTPRLGGGVSQNAGSLLRQSGEVLTSRSGFRDSGYIVPLPNTGQVNQPVEFSEAKSFEELLDESFSGNGMFSNGNSGRWEAQATGPNGEDLPLHIYPYAIPRHQMEQVISTLGLPVVLTKDIDSADVVLALRTHTRKQSKLRHIAKARHVPIHVIKNSGLPQIAKALRRLLDMEDPNTPEFADLNLFAASASEDEMEALEEARLAVEQIVIPKGQPVELSPRSP
;
A
#
# COMPACT_ATOMS: atom_id res chain seq x y z
N MET A 1 5.75 2.10 30.15
CA MET A 1 6.03 2.78 28.87
C MET A 1 6.71 4.12 29.19
N GLN A 2 7.93 4.34 28.70
CA GLN A 2 8.67 5.59 28.91
C GLN A 2 8.61 6.42 27.63
N ILE A 3 8.28 7.71 27.73
CA ILE A 3 8.17 8.62 26.59
C ILE A 3 9.21 9.73 26.75
N THR A 4 10.01 9.96 25.72
CA THR A 4 10.92 11.11 25.61
C THR A 4 10.53 11.91 24.36
N ASP A 5 10.41 13.23 24.49
CA ASP A 5 9.89 14.09 23.42
C ASP A 5 10.81 15.25 23.03
N ASP A 6 11.91 15.47 23.75
CA ASP A 6 12.90 16.53 23.51
C ASP A 6 12.31 17.92 23.22
N LEU A 7 11.10 18.18 23.73
CA LEU A 7 10.27 19.34 23.34
C LEU A 7 11.01 20.67 23.47
N ASN A 8 11.90 20.80 24.44
CA ASN A 8 12.69 22.02 24.64
C ASN A 8 13.53 22.38 23.40
N ARG A 9 14.07 21.39 22.67
CA ARG A 9 14.82 21.61 21.43
C ARG A 9 13.95 22.19 20.34
N LEU A 10 12.72 21.71 20.19
CA LEU A 10 11.74 22.30 19.28
C LEU A 10 11.34 23.72 19.71
N LEU A 11 11.18 23.95 21.01
CA LEU A 11 10.81 25.27 21.51
C LEU A 11 11.93 26.31 21.35
N GLU A 12 13.18 25.90 21.17
CA GLU A 12 14.31 26.79 20.86
C GLU A 12 14.32 27.31 19.43
N ILE A 13 13.67 26.62 18.49
CA ILE A 13 13.61 27.05 17.09
C ILE A 13 12.47 28.05 16.83
N VAL A 14 11.44 28.09 17.67
CA VAL A 14 10.30 29.01 17.50
C VAL A 14 10.53 30.35 18.21
N PRO A 15 9.96 31.47 17.71
CA PRO A 15 10.08 32.78 18.35
C PRO A 15 9.58 32.81 19.80
N ASP A 16 10.14 33.71 20.59
CA ASP A 16 9.85 33.88 22.02
C ASP A 16 8.36 34.06 22.33
N GLN A 17 7.63 34.74 21.45
CA GLN A 17 6.18 34.96 21.59
C GLN A 17 5.35 33.67 21.50
N ILE A 18 5.88 32.63 20.86
CA ILE A 18 5.29 31.28 20.75
C ILE A 18 5.85 30.37 21.85
N ARG A 19 7.17 30.47 22.10
CA ARG A 19 7.89 29.67 23.09
C ARG A 19 7.36 29.87 24.50
N ARG A 20 7.17 31.12 24.96
CA ARG A 20 6.80 31.42 26.36
C ARG A 20 5.43 30.85 26.76
N PRO A 21 4.35 31.04 25.97
CA PRO A 21 3.06 30.40 26.27
C PRO A 21 3.18 28.88 26.37
N LEU A 22 3.89 28.24 25.45
CA LEU A 22 4.05 26.78 25.42
C LEU A 22 4.85 26.24 26.62
N LEU A 23 5.89 26.96 27.06
CA LEU A 23 6.66 26.56 28.25
C LEU A 23 5.81 26.56 29.53
N GLN A 24 4.84 27.47 29.62
CA GLN A 24 3.93 27.64 30.76
C GLN A 24 2.64 26.82 30.61
N HIS A 25 2.41 26.20 29.45
CA HIS A 25 1.16 25.50 29.17
C HIS A 25 1.04 24.20 29.97
N GLN A 26 -0.13 23.98 30.60
CA GLN A 26 -0.37 22.82 31.45
C GLN A 26 -0.31 21.50 30.68
N GLN A 27 -0.69 21.51 29.39
CA GLN A 27 -0.71 20.33 28.53
C GLN A 27 0.48 20.26 27.57
N ARG A 28 1.59 20.98 27.82
CA ARG A 28 2.74 21.02 26.91
C ARG A 28 3.26 19.63 26.51
N ASN A 29 3.24 18.65 27.42
CA ASN A 29 3.69 17.28 27.16
C ASN A 29 2.80 16.55 26.14
N ASN A 30 1.58 17.04 25.89
CA ASN A 30 0.64 16.51 24.92
C ASN A 30 0.61 17.29 23.60
N LEU A 31 1.48 18.31 23.43
CA LEU A 31 1.53 19.11 22.21
C LEU A 31 1.82 18.22 20.98
N ILE A 32 0.98 18.30 19.95
CA ILE A 32 1.16 17.52 18.72
C ILE A 32 2.01 18.31 17.73
N GLU A 33 1.63 19.57 17.48
CA GLU A 33 2.32 20.43 16.53
C GLU A 33 2.05 21.91 16.82
N ILE A 34 2.95 22.75 16.29
CA ILE A 34 2.85 24.21 16.28
C ILE A 34 2.72 24.63 14.82
N VAL A 35 1.70 25.43 14.51
CA VAL A 35 1.42 25.94 13.17
C VAL A 35 1.70 27.43 13.13
N MET A 36 2.49 27.85 12.14
CA MET A 36 2.90 29.22 11.93
C MET A 36 2.69 29.62 10.48
N ASP A 37 1.60 30.32 10.18
CA ASP A 37 1.28 30.78 8.83
C ASP A 37 1.37 32.30 8.74
N LEU A 38 2.05 32.83 7.72
CA LEU A 38 2.20 34.27 7.51
C LEU A 38 0.84 34.99 7.52
N GLY A 39 0.70 35.97 8.41
CA GLY A 39 -0.52 36.76 8.56
C GLY A 39 -1.63 36.10 9.39
N ARG A 40 -1.41 34.91 9.96
CA ARG A 40 -2.33 34.23 10.88
C ARG A 40 -1.78 34.17 12.29
N LEU A 41 -2.65 33.93 13.27
CA LEU A 41 -2.24 33.73 14.66
C LEU A 41 -1.50 32.39 14.80
N PRO A 42 -0.43 32.31 15.61
CA PRO A 42 0.24 31.06 15.92
C PRO A 42 -0.71 30.10 16.62
N GLU A 43 -0.77 28.85 16.17
CA GLU A 43 -1.69 27.83 16.69
C GLU A 43 -0.90 26.65 17.28
N ALA A 44 -1.29 26.19 18.46
CA ALA A 44 -0.86 24.92 19.03
C ALA A 44 -1.98 23.89 18.91
N ARG A 45 -1.63 22.67 18.51
CA ARG A 45 -2.57 21.56 18.39
C ARG A 45 -2.30 20.50 19.43
N PHE A 46 -3.37 20.05 20.06
CA PHE A 46 -3.41 18.99 21.08
C PHE A 46 -4.37 17.87 20.61
N PRO A 47 -4.37 16.69 21.24
CA PRO A 47 -5.21 15.56 20.81
C PRO A 47 -6.71 15.87 20.75
N SER A 48 -7.20 16.78 21.59
CA SER A 48 -8.63 17.08 21.73
C SER A 48 -9.05 18.42 21.13
N HIS A 49 -8.11 19.35 20.89
CA HIS A 49 -8.43 20.71 20.45
C HIS A 49 -7.18 21.41 19.89
N ALA A 50 -7.40 22.58 19.29
CA ALA A 50 -6.37 23.52 18.90
C ALA A 50 -6.64 24.87 19.59
N GLU A 51 -5.59 25.63 19.87
CA GLU A 51 -5.69 26.94 20.49
C GLU A 51 -4.65 27.92 19.92
N TYR A 52 -4.97 29.21 19.96
CA TYR A 52 -4.04 30.25 19.57
C TYR A 52 -3.09 30.59 20.72
N LEU A 53 -1.80 30.72 20.41
CA LEU A 53 -0.74 31.01 21.37
C LEU A 53 -0.57 32.51 21.65
N GLY A 54 -1.31 33.37 20.94
CA GLY A 54 -1.31 34.81 21.14
C GLY A 54 -2.21 35.54 20.14
N GLU A 55 -2.30 36.85 20.30
CA GLU A 55 -3.14 37.74 19.48
C GLU A 55 -2.36 38.43 18.33
N ILE A 56 -1.06 38.18 18.23
CA ILE A 56 -0.18 38.78 17.23
C ILE A 56 -0.03 37.81 16.05
N PRO A 57 -0.40 38.22 14.81
CA PRO A 57 -0.19 37.40 13.63
C PRO A 57 1.30 37.16 13.32
N ILE A 58 1.61 35.97 12.81
CA ILE A 58 2.96 35.58 12.37
C ILE A 58 3.45 36.52 11.27
N SER A 59 4.61 37.12 11.51
CA SER A 59 5.30 37.95 10.54
C SER A 59 6.34 37.15 9.74
N ARG A 60 6.85 37.74 8.64
CA ARG A 60 7.95 37.12 7.88
C ARG A 60 9.22 36.97 8.74
N LYS A 61 9.45 37.89 9.68
CA LYS A 61 10.58 37.84 10.61
C LYS A 61 10.50 36.61 11.53
N ASP A 62 9.30 36.22 11.95
CA ASP A 62 9.07 35.06 12.82
C ASP A 62 9.35 33.74 12.09
N LEU A 63 8.95 33.64 10.82
CA LEU A 63 9.28 32.50 9.97
C LEU A 63 10.79 32.41 9.76
N ASN A 64 11.44 33.52 9.37
CA ASN A 64 12.89 33.57 9.15
C ASN A 64 13.68 33.21 10.40
N TYR A 65 13.25 33.66 11.59
CA TYR A 65 13.85 33.29 12.87
C TYR A 65 13.94 31.77 13.04
N SER A 66 12.89 31.05 12.63
CA SER A 66 12.81 29.60 12.75
C SER A 66 13.61 28.90 11.66
N ILE A 67 13.51 29.38 10.41
CA ILE A 67 14.25 28.83 9.26
C ILE A 67 15.76 28.88 9.51
N GLU A 68 16.28 30.01 10.00
CA GLU A 68 17.71 30.18 10.31
C GLU A 68 18.23 29.18 11.37
N ARG A 69 17.35 28.69 12.26
CA ARG A 69 17.70 27.75 13.34
C ARG A 69 17.50 26.29 12.96
N VAL A 70 16.54 26.02 12.07
CA VAL A 70 16.28 24.68 11.55
C VAL A 70 17.34 24.29 10.53
N GLY A 71 17.77 25.23 9.69
CA GLY A 71 18.71 24.98 8.59
C GLY A 71 17.99 24.71 7.27
N ASP A 72 18.60 23.89 6.43
CA ASP A 72 18.11 23.62 5.07
C ASP A 72 16.94 22.64 5.08
N PHE A 73 15.99 22.87 4.17
CA PHE A 73 14.88 21.97 3.90
C PHE A 73 15.23 21.04 2.74
N SER A 74 14.92 19.76 2.87
CA SER A 74 15.05 18.76 1.79
C SER A 74 14.08 19.03 0.63
N SER A 75 14.25 18.27 -0.45
CA SER A 75 13.45 18.38 -1.69
C SER A 75 11.94 18.18 -1.47
N ASP A 76 11.54 17.50 -0.39
CA ASP A 76 10.15 17.28 0.02
C ASP A 76 9.61 18.38 0.97
N ASN A 77 10.33 19.50 1.12
CA ASN A 77 10.02 20.62 2.03
C ASN A 77 9.99 20.24 3.51
N ARG A 78 10.70 19.18 3.90
CA ARG A 78 10.87 18.80 5.30
C ARG A 78 12.26 19.17 5.82
N ALA A 79 12.33 19.35 7.11
CA ALA A 79 13.56 19.44 7.87
C ALA A 79 13.26 18.85 9.25
N GLY A 80 14.30 18.54 10.02
CA GLY A 80 14.13 18.23 11.42
C GLY A 80 15.31 18.73 12.23
N ILE A 81 15.26 18.46 13.52
CA ILE A 81 16.31 18.87 14.45
C ILE A 81 17.14 17.65 14.77
N GLU A 82 18.44 17.73 14.51
CA GLU A 82 19.39 16.63 14.75
C GLU A 82 19.22 16.03 16.15
N GLN A 83 19.40 14.71 16.26
CA GLN A 83 19.23 13.94 17.49
C GLN A 83 17.80 13.95 18.07
N THR A 84 16.82 14.55 17.38
CA THR A 84 15.41 14.55 17.79
C THR A 84 14.53 13.90 16.71
N LEU A 85 13.26 13.66 17.03
CA LEU A 85 12.24 13.18 16.07
C LEU A 85 11.33 14.30 15.60
N HIS A 86 11.65 15.55 15.93
CA HIS A 86 10.87 16.70 15.53
C HIS A 86 10.96 16.90 14.03
N ARG A 87 9.82 17.26 13.44
CA ARG A 87 9.71 17.51 12.00
C ARG A 87 9.16 18.89 11.75
N ILE A 88 9.82 19.65 10.89
CA ILE A 88 9.43 20.97 10.45
C ILE A 88 9.11 20.88 8.96
N SER A 89 7.87 21.16 8.59
CA SER A 89 7.42 21.15 7.20
C SER A 89 7.16 22.58 6.74
N ALA A 90 7.80 22.97 5.65
CA ALA A 90 7.65 24.30 5.06
C ALA A 90 6.52 24.32 4.03
N ILE A 91 5.70 25.37 4.09
CA ILE A 91 4.74 25.73 3.05
C ILE A 91 5.35 26.86 2.23
N ARG A 92 5.48 26.67 0.91
CA ARG A 92 6.06 27.66 0.00
C ARG A 92 5.02 28.28 -0.91
N ASN A 93 5.21 29.54 -1.26
CA ASN A 93 4.42 30.20 -2.30
C ASN A 93 4.93 29.84 -3.71
N ARG A 94 4.28 30.37 -4.75
CA ARG A 94 4.66 30.12 -6.16
C ARG A 94 6.06 30.58 -6.54
N THR A 95 6.65 31.51 -5.79
CA THR A 95 8.02 32.00 -6.00
C THR A 95 9.06 31.21 -5.20
N GLY A 96 8.64 30.16 -4.46
CA GLY A 96 9.52 29.31 -3.66
C GLY A 96 9.83 29.84 -2.25
N GLU A 97 9.27 30.98 -1.86
CA GLU A 97 9.47 31.52 -0.51
C GLU A 97 8.64 30.77 0.52
N VAL A 98 9.22 30.50 1.69
CA VAL A 98 8.47 29.93 2.83
C VAL A 98 7.48 30.97 3.37
N ILE A 99 6.20 30.59 3.39
CA ILE A 99 5.07 31.37 3.91
C ILE A 99 4.40 30.72 5.11
N GLY A 100 4.78 29.50 5.47
CA GLY A 100 4.30 28.85 6.68
C GLY A 100 5.19 27.69 7.12
N LEU A 101 5.10 27.33 8.39
CA LEU A 101 5.80 26.21 9.01
C LEU A 101 4.83 25.38 9.85
N THR A 102 4.90 24.07 9.71
CA THR A 102 4.27 23.11 10.64
C THR A 102 5.37 22.38 11.40
N CYS A 103 5.46 22.62 12.70
CA CYS A 103 6.47 22.06 13.60
C CYS A 103 5.84 20.93 14.43
N ARG A 104 6.03 19.68 14.00
CA ARG A 104 5.48 18.49 14.65
C ARG A 104 6.40 17.97 15.74
N VAL A 105 5.81 17.68 16.90
CA VAL A 105 6.51 17.13 18.07
C VAL A 105 6.73 15.63 17.87
N GLY A 106 7.97 15.23 17.61
CA GLY A 106 8.39 13.84 17.59
C GLY A 106 8.52 13.28 19.01
N ARG A 107 8.24 11.99 19.17
CA ARG A 107 8.36 11.28 20.45
C ARG A 107 8.98 9.92 20.25
N ALA A 108 9.90 9.56 21.13
CA ALA A 108 10.36 8.19 21.30
C ALA A 108 9.58 7.55 22.45
N VAL A 109 9.04 6.36 22.18
CA VAL A 109 8.25 5.59 23.13
C VAL A 109 8.94 4.25 23.32
N PHE A 110 9.21 3.89 24.57
CA PHE A 110 9.87 2.65 24.97
C PHE A 110 8.93 1.78 25.82
N GLY A 111 9.19 0.47 25.80
CA GLY A 111 8.41 -0.58 26.44
C GLY A 111 7.35 -1.22 25.54
N THR A 112 7.29 -0.85 24.26
CA THR A 112 6.31 -1.39 23.30
C THR A 112 6.67 -2.82 22.91
N ILE A 113 7.96 -3.12 22.81
CA ILE A 113 8.45 -4.45 22.39
C ILE A 113 8.23 -5.54 23.44
N GLY A 114 7.80 -5.21 24.66
CA GLY A 114 7.50 -6.22 25.70
C GLY A 114 6.55 -7.32 25.22
N MET A 115 5.65 -7.01 24.28
CA MET A 115 4.75 -7.99 23.67
C MET A 115 5.41 -9.05 22.80
N ILE A 116 6.62 -8.81 22.29
CA ILE A 116 7.32 -9.70 21.33
C ILE A 116 8.82 -9.84 21.65
N ARG A 117 9.27 -9.42 22.82
CA ARG A 117 10.70 -9.32 23.16
C ARG A 117 11.39 -10.66 22.97
N GLU A 118 10.76 -11.73 23.39
CA GLU A 118 11.28 -13.09 23.25
C GLU A 118 11.33 -13.56 21.79
N LEU A 119 10.45 -13.05 20.93
CA LEU A 119 10.50 -13.33 19.48
C LEU A 119 11.69 -12.61 18.82
N VAL A 120 11.94 -11.36 19.20
CA VAL A 120 13.09 -10.57 18.74
C VAL A 120 14.40 -11.25 19.12
N GLU A 121 14.48 -11.81 20.33
CA GLU A 121 15.64 -12.55 20.84
C GLU A 121 15.92 -13.86 20.08
N THR A 122 14.94 -14.44 19.37
CA THR A 122 15.17 -15.69 18.61
C THR A 122 16.13 -15.53 17.43
N GLY A 123 16.42 -14.30 16.98
CA GLY A 123 17.26 -14.04 15.81
C GLY A 123 16.58 -14.28 14.46
N ARG A 124 15.31 -14.68 14.47
CA ARG A 124 14.49 -14.91 13.28
C ARG A 124 14.06 -13.58 12.64
N SER A 125 13.84 -13.59 11.33
CA SER A 125 13.38 -12.40 10.61
C SER A 125 11.92 -12.10 10.94
N ILE A 126 11.61 -10.83 11.26
CA ILE A 126 10.30 -10.36 11.72
C ILE A 126 9.71 -9.35 10.73
N LEU A 127 8.52 -9.64 10.24
CA LEU A 127 7.72 -8.71 9.43
C LEU A 127 6.63 -8.08 10.27
N MET A 128 6.50 -6.76 10.21
CA MET A 128 5.46 -6.00 10.88
C MET A 128 4.43 -5.47 9.89
N LEU A 129 3.15 -5.71 10.19
CA LEU A 129 2.02 -5.31 9.39
C LEU A 129 1.06 -4.47 10.21
N GLY A 130 0.23 -3.68 9.56
CA GLY A 130 -0.80 -2.90 10.24
C GLY A 130 -1.06 -1.56 9.57
N ARG A 131 -2.20 -0.97 9.94
CA ARG A 131 -2.67 0.29 9.35
C ARG A 131 -1.67 1.44 9.61
N PRO A 132 -1.68 2.49 8.78
CA PRO A 132 -0.92 3.72 9.06
C PRO A 132 -1.22 4.27 10.46
N GLY A 133 -0.20 4.76 11.16
CA GLY A 133 -0.35 5.39 12.48
C GLY A 133 -0.54 4.46 13.68
N VAL A 134 -0.58 3.13 13.49
CA VAL A 134 -0.73 2.16 14.59
C VAL A 134 0.50 2.04 15.50
N GLY A 135 1.65 2.58 15.08
CA GLY A 135 2.90 2.57 15.86
C GLY A 135 3.98 1.62 15.34
N LYS A 136 3.92 1.18 14.07
CA LYS A 136 4.92 0.28 13.45
C LYS A 136 6.34 0.82 13.60
N THR A 137 6.59 2.04 13.12
CA THR A 137 7.91 2.68 13.21
C THR A 137 8.38 2.84 14.66
N THR A 138 7.46 3.07 15.60
CA THR A 138 7.80 3.15 17.04
C THR A 138 8.32 1.82 17.57
N ALA A 139 7.62 0.72 17.26
CA ALA A 139 8.08 -0.61 17.65
C ALA A 139 9.37 -1.00 16.89
N LEU A 140 9.48 -0.65 15.61
CA LEU A 140 10.66 -0.92 14.79
C LEU A 140 11.93 -0.24 15.34
N ARG A 141 11.80 1.05 15.71
CA ARG A 141 12.87 1.83 16.36
C ARG A 141 13.32 1.18 17.66
N GLU A 142 12.38 0.74 18.48
CA GLU A 142 12.69 0.09 19.75
C GLU A 142 13.32 -1.30 19.55
N ILE A 143 12.87 -2.08 18.55
CA ILE A 143 13.52 -3.34 18.16
C ILE A 143 14.97 -3.09 17.76
N ALA A 144 15.23 -2.07 16.94
CA ALA A 144 16.59 -1.72 16.55
C ALA A 144 17.48 -1.42 17.76
N ARG A 145 16.98 -0.62 18.72
CA ARG A 145 17.68 -0.32 19.97
C ARG A 145 17.97 -1.57 20.79
N VAL A 146 16.99 -2.44 20.97
CA VAL A 146 17.14 -3.67 21.77
C VAL A 146 18.13 -4.63 21.13
N LEU A 147 18.05 -4.80 19.80
CA LEU A 147 19.00 -5.63 19.07
C LEU A 147 20.43 -5.06 19.15
N ALA A 148 20.57 -3.73 19.08
CA ALA A 148 21.86 -3.07 19.10
C ALA A 148 22.45 -3.00 20.51
N ASP A 149 21.73 -2.47 21.50
CA ASP A 149 22.26 -2.21 22.85
C ASP A 149 22.17 -3.43 23.77
N ASP A 150 21.02 -4.10 23.81
CA ASP A 150 20.76 -5.18 24.78
C ASP A 150 21.35 -6.52 24.28
N LEU A 151 21.20 -6.84 22.99
CA LEU A 151 21.72 -8.08 22.38
C LEU A 151 23.05 -7.91 21.65
N GLU A 152 23.56 -6.69 21.68
CA GLU A 152 24.89 -6.36 21.21
C GLU A 152 25.17 -6.58 19.71
N LYS A 153 24.13 -6.70 18.88
CA LYS A 153 24.26 -7.02 17.45
C LYS A 153 24.73 -5.83 16.62
N ARG A 154 25.35 -6.14 15.46
CA ARG A 154 25.62 -5.19 14.38
C ARG A 154 24.33 -4.89 13.62
N VAL A 155 23.62 -3.86 14.07
CA VAL A 155 22.36 -3.41 13.46
C VAL A 155 22.61 -2.27 12.48
N VAL A 156 22.09 -2.41 11.26
CA VAL A 156 22.02 -1.33 10.25
C VAL A 156 20.56 -1.02 9.96
N ILE A 157 20.21 0.25 10.01
CA ILE A 157 18.88 0.78 9.70
C ILE A 157 18.93 1.41 8.32
N ILE A 158 18.05 0.98 7.41
CA ILE A 158 17.84 1.59 6.11
C ILE A 158 16.66 2.55 6.25
N ASP A 159 16.93 3.85 6.30
CA ASP A 159 15.93 4.87 6.61
C ASP A 159 15.69 5.76 5.39
N SER A 160 14.59 5.51 4.68
CA SER A 160 14.20 6.26 3.49
C SER A 160 13.33 7.47 3.77
N SER A 161 12.67 7.50 4.94
CA SER A 161 11.71 8.55 5.32
C SER A 161 12.12 9.36 6.55
N ASN A 162 13.31 9.04 7.10
CA ASN A 162 13.85 9.56 8.36
C ASN A 162 12.89 9.35 9.56
N GLU A 163 12.00 8.36 9.49
CA GLU A 163 11.00 8.13 10.54
C GLU A 163 11.55 7.29 11.69
N ILE A 164 12.51 6.40 11.42
CA ILE A 164 13.09 5.54 12.46
C ILE A 164 14.10 6.33 13.27
N ALA A 165 15.08 6.93 12.60
CA ALA A 165 16.24 7.52 13.25
C ALA A 165 16.18 9.05 13.35
N GLY A 166 15.13 9.68 12.81
CA GLY A 166 15.01 11.13 12.79
C GLY A 166 15.79 11.78 11.64
N ASP A 167 15.52 13.06 11.44
CA ASP A 167 16.13 13.90 10.41
C ASP A 167 17.54 14.39 10.81
N GLY A 168 18.28 14.93 9.83
CA GLY A 168 19.66 15.42 10.01
C GLY A 168 20.72 14.33 9.95
N ASP A 169 22.00 14.69 10.06
CA ASP A 169 23.13 13.76 9.90
C ASP A 169 23.36 12.88 11.14
N VAL A 170 23.01 13.41 12.31
CA VAL A 170 23.15 12.70 13.58
C VAL A 170 21.82 12.04 13.98
N PRO A 171 21.74 10.70 14.04
CA PRO A 171 20.49 10.00 14.37
C PRO A 171 20.08 10.20 15.83
N HIS A 172 18.79 10.05 16.10
CA HIS A 172 18.23 10.10 17.45
C HIS A 172 18.79 8.98 18.33
N PRO A 173 19.12 9.23 19.61
CA PRO A 173 19.58 8.21 20.56
C PRO A 173 18.63 7.01 20.79
N ALA A 174 17.41 7.05 20.27
CA ALA A 174 16.38 6.04 20.53
C ALA A 174 16.58 4.78 19.70
N ILE A 175 17.48 4.80 18.71
CA ILE A 175 17.94 3.62 17.99
C ILE A 175 19.13 2.92 18.67
N GLY A 176 19.61 3.45 19.82
CA GLY A 176 20.79 2.93 20.49
C GLY A 176 22.06 3.11 19.66
N ARG A 177 22.94 2.10 19.69
CA ARG A 177 24.16 2.06 18.87
C ARG A 177 23.97 1.58 17.43
N ALA A 178 22.73 1.39 16.98
CA ALA A 178 22.45 1.00 15.60
C ALA A 178 23.00 2.05 14.62
N ARG A 179 23.56 1.58 13.50
CA ARG A 179 24.05 2.45 12.44
C ARG A 179 22.92 2.77 11.47
N ARG A 180 22.89 3.99 10.93
CA ARG A 180 21.90 4.42 9.94
C ARG A 180 22.55 4.59 8.57
N MET A 181 21.87 4.10 7.54
CA MET A 181 22.11 4.46 6.15
C MET A 181 20.85 5.19 5.65
N GLN A 182 21.01 6.45 5.26
CA GLN A 182 19.93 7.24 4.69
C GLN A 182 19.80 6.96 3.20
N VAL A 183 18.57 6.84 2.74
CA VAL A 183 18.28 6.66 1.31
C VAL A 183 17.99 8.02 0.70
N ALA A 184 18.75 8.41 -0.32
CA ALA A 184 18.58 9.71 -0.97
C ALA A 184 17.23 9.85 -1.69
N ARG A 185 16.74 8.76 -2.28
CA ARG A 185 15.44 8.68 -2.96
C ARG A 185 14.78 7.32 -2.68
N PRO A 186 13.46 7.27 -2.39
CA PRO A 186 12.79 6.02 -2.05
C PRO A 186 13.03 4.88 -3.05
N GLU A 187 13.11 5.18 -4.35
CA GLU A 187 13.31 4.19 -5.41
C GLU A 187 14.67 3.48 -5.32
N GLN A 188 15.66 4.12 -4.66
CA GLN A 188 17.02 3.59 -4.47
C GLN A 188 17.15 2.72 -3.21
N GLN A 189 16.09 2.54 -2.42
CA GLN A 189 16.13 1.83 -1.15
C GLN A 189 16.72 0.41 -1.30
N HIS A 190 16.35 -0.31 -2.35
CA HIS A 190 16.89 -1.65 -2.65
C HIS A 190 18.42 -1.66 -2.83
N GLN A 191 19.01 -0.62 -3.46
CA GLN A 191 20.45 -0.53 -3.66
C GLN A 191 21.16 -0.33 -2.33
N VAL A 192 20.64 0.57 -1.48
CA VAL A 192 21.17 0.83 -0.14
C VAL A 192 21.06 -0.41 0.75
N MET A 193 20.00 -1.20 0.61
CA MET A 193 19.87 -2.49 1.30
C MET A 193 20.99 -3.47 0.93
N ILE A 194 21.34 -3.57 -0.34
CA ILE A 194 22.43 -4.44 -0.82
C ILE A 194 23.79 -3.91 -0.36
N GLU A 195 24.02 -2.60 -0.53
CA GLU A 195 25.23 -1.90 -0.09
C GLU A 195 25.51 -2.13 1.40
N ALA A 196 24.46 -2.09 2.23
CA ALA A 196 24.57 -2.34 3.67
C ALA A 196 25.21 -3.71 3.97
N VAL A 197 24.81 -4.75 3.25
CA VAL A 197 25.37 -6.09 3.44
C VAL A 197 26.80 -6.18 2.91
N GLU A 198 27.05 -5.62 1.73
CA GLU A 198 28.36 -5.69 1.07
C GLU A 198 29.44 -4.95 1.86
N ASN A 199 29.12 -3.79 2.43
CA ASN A 199 30.11 -2.90 3.02
C ASN A 199 30.16 -2.92 4.55
N HIS A 200 29.12 -3.41 5.24
CA HIS A 200 29.02 -3.26 6.71
C HIS A 200 28.84 -4.56 7.48
N MET A 201 28.75 -5.73 6.81
CA MET A 201 28.61 -7.05 7.45
C MET A 201 27.62 -7.09 8.64
N PRO A 202 26.38 -6.59 8.46
CA PRO A 202 25.41 -6.51 9.53
C PRO A 202 24.93 -7.90 9.97
N GLU A 203 24.55 -8.02 11.23
CA GLU A 203 23.79 -9.18 11.74
C GLU A 203 22.29 -8.96 11.59
N VAL A 204 21.88 -7.69 11.62
CA VAL A 204 20.48 -7.29 11.49
C VAL A 204 20.38 -6.11 10.54
N ILE A 205 19.42 -6.17 9.62
CA ILE A 205 18.97 -5.03 8.82
C ILE A 205 17.53 -4.67 9.21
N VAL A 206 17.29 -3.38 9.49
CA VAL A 206 16.00 -2.83 9.88
C VAL A 206 15.46 -1.91 8.77
N ILE A 207 14.22 -2.12 8.33
CA ILE A 207 13.61 -1.43 7.17
C ILE A 207 12.16 -1.01 7.51
N ASP A 208 11.81 0.27 7.39
CA ASP A 208 10.47 0.76 7.79
C ASP A 208 9.37 0.54 6.77
N GLU A 209 9.69 0.38 5.49
CA GLU A 209 8.63 0.05 4.55
C GLU A 209 9.18 -0.67 3.32
N ILE A 210 8.77 -1.92 3.13
CA ILE A 210 9.01 -2.70 1.91
C ILE A 210 7.74 -2.66 1.07
N GLY A 211 7.83 -2.04 -0.10
CA GLY A 211 6.71 -1.77 -1.00
C GLY A 211 6.96 -2.22 -2.44
N THR A 212 8.22 -2.31 -2.89
CA THR A 212 8.54 -2.61 -4.31
C THR A 212 9.06 -4.03 -4.53
N GLU A 213 9.00 -4.50 -5.78
CA GLU A 213 9.51 -5.82 -6.17
C GLU A 213 11.03 -5.92 -5.95
N LEU A 214 11.75 -4.86 -6.26
CA LEU A 214 13.21 -4.79 -6.07
C LEU A 214 13.60 -4.86 -4.59
N GLU A 215 12.85 -4.18 -3.70
CA GLU A 215 13.08 -4.29 -2.26
C GLU A 215 12.75 -5.70 -1.74
N ALA A 216 11.68 -6.32 -2.21
CA ALA A 216 11.33 -7.69 -1.83
C ALA A 216 12.38 -8.70 -2.29
N LEU A 217 12.91 -8.54 -3.50
CA LEU A 217 14.02 -9.32 -4.01
C LEU A 217 15.30 -9.11 -3.17
N ALA A 218 15.65 -7.86 -2.88
CA ALA A 218 16.80 -7.53 -2.06
C ALA A 218 16.67 -8.13 -0.65
N ALA A 219 15.50 -8.03 -0.02
CA ALA A 219 15.22 -8.66 1.27
C ALA A 219 15.44 -10.18 1.21
N ARG A 220 14.94 -10.86 0.17
CA ARG A 220 15.18 -12.30 0.00
C ARG A 220 16.67 -12.63 -0.09
N THR A 221 17.41 -11.93 -0.96
CA THR A 221 18.85 -12.15 -1.13
C THR A 221 19.65 -11.88 0.16
N ILE A 222 19.24 -10.89 0.94
CA ILE A 222 19.86 -10.57 2.24
C ILE A 222 19.59 -11.68 3.27
N ALA A 223 18.35 -12.17 3.34
CA ALA A 223 17.98 -13.29 4.23
C ALA A 223 18.72 -14.58 3.87
N GLU A 224 18.88 -14.88 2.58
CA GLU A 224 19.65 -16.04 2.10
C GLU A 224 21.13 -16.00 2.52
N ARG A 225 21.68 -14.80 2.77
CA ARG A 225 23.02 -14.61 3.32
C ARG A 225 23.08 -14.76 4.85
N GLY A 226 21.96 -15.07 5.50
CA GLY A 226 21.87 -15.30 6.94
C GLY A 226 21.75 -14.04 7.79
N VAL A 227 21.45 -12.89 7.19
CA VAL A 227 21.22 -11.63 7.93
C VAL A 227 19.78 -11.60 8.43
N GLN A 228 19.58 -11.29 9.71
CA GLN A 228 18.24 -11.12 10.28
C GLN A 228 17.60 -9.85 9.71
N LEU A 229 16.37 -9.96 9.24
CA LEU A 229 15.59 -8.81 8.76
C LEU A 229 14.50 -8.45 9.76
N VAL A 230 14.39 -7.16 10.08
CA VAL A 230 13.23 -6.60 10.79
C VAL A 230 12.63 -5.55 9.90
N GLY A 231 11.46 -5.84 9.37
CA GLY A 231 10.85 -5.06 8.31
C GLY A 231 9.41 -4.72 8.60
N THR A 232 8.93 -3.69 7.94
CA THR A 232 7.52 -3.34 7.82
C THR A 232 7.14 -3.44 6.34
N ALA A 233 5.88 -3.71 6.02
CA ALA A 233 5.42 -3.80 4.63
C ALA A 233 4.03 -3.22 4.43
N HIS A 234 3.73 -2.88 3.17
CA HIS A 234 2.43 -2.34 2.78
C HIS A 234 1.33 -3.42 2.87
N GLY A 235 0.59 -3.42 3.98
CA GLY A 235 -0.48 -4.38 4.22
C GLY A 235 -1.00 -4.31 5.65
N ASN A 236 -2.31 -4.54 5.82
CA ASN A 236 -2.93 -4.53 7.14
C ASN A 236 -2.88 -5.91 7.79
N GLN A 237 -3.01 -6.96 6.98
CA GLN A 237 -3.11 -8.37 7.41
C GLN A 237 -2.33 -9.29 6.45
N MET A 238 -1.98 -10.48 6.93
CA MET A 238 -1.29 -11.52 6.18
C MET A 238 -2.05 -11.90 4.90
N GLU A 239 -3.38 -11.91 4.91
CA GLU A 239 -4.15 -12.20 3.70
C GLU A 239 -3.95 -11.17 2.58
N ASN A 240 -3.56 -9.93 2.91
CA ASN A 240 -3.24 -8.93 1.89
C ASN A 240 -1.94 -9.29 1.17
N LEU A 241 -0.92 -9.75 1.90
CA LEU A 241 0.35 -10.17 1.33
C LEU A 241 0.20 -11.38 0.42
N VAL A 242 -0.63 -12.36 0.82
CA VAL A 242 -0.92 -13.57 0.01
C VAL A 242 -1.55 -13.21 -1.35
N LYS A 243 -2.32 -12.13 -1.42
CA LYS A 243 -2.97 -11.67 -2.66
C LYS A 243 -2.11 -10.71 -3.48
N ASN A 244 -1.07 -10.14 -2.87
CA ASN A 244 -0.21 -9.15 -3.50
C ASN A 244 0.96 -9.86 -4.21
N PRO A 245 1.01 -9.87 -5.56
CA PRO A 245 2.07 -10.57 -6.28
C PRO A 245 3.47 -10.04 -5.93
N THR A 246 3.62 -8.73 -5.75
CA THR A 246 4.89 -8.06 -5.44
C THR A 246 5.39 -8.42 -4.05
N LEU A 247 4.54 -8.33 -3.03
CA LEU A 247 4.94 -8.55 -1.64
C LEU A 247 4.84 -10.02 -1.20
N SER A 248 4.21 -10.89 -2.01
CA SER A 248 4.12 -12.33 -1.70
C SER A 248 5.48 -12.98 -1.55
N ASP A 249 6.51 -12.45 -2.21
CA ASP A 249 7.89 -12.96 -2.11
C ASP A 249 8.45 -12.84 -0.68
N LEU A 250 8.00 -11.87 0.12
CA LEU A 250 8.39 -11.73 1.53
C LEU A 250 7.92 -12.90 2.41
N ILE A 251 6.83 -13.57 1.99
CA ILE A 251 6.18 -14.66 2.72
C ILE A 251 6.37 -16.02 2.02
N GLY A 252 7.35 -16.11 1.12
CA GLY A 252 7.76 -17.35 0.45
C GLY A 252 7.36 -17.45 -1.01
N GLY A 253 6.73 -16.41 -1.56
CA GLY A 253 6.25 -16.32 -2.94
C GLY A 253 5.10 -17.29 -3.21
N ILE A 254 4.14 -16.93 -4.08
CA ILE A 254 3.00 -17.81 -4.37
C ILE A 254 3.02 -18.20 -5.85
N GLN A 255 2.84 -19.49 -6.13
CA GLN A 255 2.78 -20.04 -7.48
C GLN A 255 1.65 -21.05 -7.65
N ALA A 256 1.18 -21.19 -8.89
CA ALA A 256 0.25 -22.24 -9.25
C ALA A 256 1.02 -23.52 -9.63
N VAL A 257 0.77 -24.61 -8.92
CA VAL A 257 1.36 -25.93 -9.19
C VAL A 257 0.27 -26.86 -9.71
N THR A 258 0.60 -27.65 -10.74
CA THR A 258 -0.30 -28.70 -11.24
C THR A 258 0.03 -30.02 -10.56
N LEU A 259 -0.89 -30.52 -9.74
CA LEU A 259 -0.83 -31.82 -9.09
C LEU A 259 -1.15 -32.94 -10.10
N GLY A 260 -0.48 -34.08 -9.93
CA GLY A 260 -0.87 -35.31 -10.61
C GLY A 260 -2.25 -35.81 -10.14
N ASP A 261 -2.89 -36.63 -10.97
CA ASP A 261 -4.28 -37.09 -10.77
C ASP A 261 -4.48 -37.80 -9.43
N ASP A 262 -3.51 -38.60 -9.00
CA ASP A 262 -3.55 -39.30 -7.72
C ASP A 262 -3.43 -38.34 -6.52
N GLU A 263 -2.57 -37.32 -6.61
CA GLU A 263 -2.36 -36.36 -5.52
C GLU A 263 -3.52 -35.37 -5.39
N ALA A 264 -4.07 -34.90 -6.52
CA ALA A 264 -5.28 -34.08 -6.53
C ALA A 264 -6.47 -34.82 -5.91
N ARG A 265 -6.61 -36.13 -6.20
CA ARG A 265 -7.66 -36.98 -5.62
C ARG A 265 -7.47 -37.22 -4.13
N ARG A 266 -6.23 -37.41 -3.66
CA ARG A 266 -5.91 -37.54 -2.23
C ARG A 266 -6.23 -36.27 -1.44
N ARG A 267 -5.91 -35.10 -1.99
CA ARG A 267 -6.15 -33.80 -1.34
C ARG A 267 -7.58 -33.28 -1.51
N GLY A 268 -8.40 -33.91 -2.36
CA GLY A 268 -9.74 -33.43 -2.69
C GLY A 268 -9.74 -32.05 -3.35
N SER A 269 -8.66 -31.70 -4.05
CA SER A 269 -8.43 -30.39 -4.65
C SER A 269 -8.52 -30.44 -6.17
N GLN A 270 -8.56 -29.27 -6.81
CA GLN A 270 -8.39 -29.17 -8.25
C GLN A 270 -6.98 -29.62 -8.66
N LYS A 271 -6.79 -29.95 -9.95
CA LYS A 271 -5.46 -30.29 -10.48
C LYS A 271 -4.49 -29.12 -10.35
N THR A 272 -4.96 -27.88 -10.38
CA THR A 272 -4.12 -26.70 -10.15
C THR A 272 -4.41 -26.14 -8.76
N VAL A 273 -3.38 -26.00 -7.94
CA VAL A 273 -3.45 -25.43 -6.59
C VAL A 273 -2.41 -24.33 -6.42
N LEU A 274 -2.64 -23.41 -5.49
CA LEU A 274 -1.64 -22.43 -5.11
C LEU A 274 -0.77 -22.98 -3.98
N GLU A 275 0.54 -22.90 -4.15
CA GLU A 275 1.53 -23.29 -3.14
C GLU A 275 2.61 -22.21 -3.02
N ARG A 276 3.33 -22.20 -1.90
CA ARG A 276 4.50 -21.34 -1.74
C ARG A 276 5.63 -21.78 -2.67
N LYS A 277 6.41 -20.83 -3.17
CA LYS A 277 7.59 -21.09 -4.02
C LYS A 277 8.80 -21.54 -3.19
N ALA A 278 8.96 -20.95 -2.01
CA ALA A 278 10.13 -21.09 -1.15
C ALA A 278 9.75 -20.92 0.33
N PRO A 279 10.69 -21.17 1.28
CA PRO A 279 10.55 -20.70 2.65
C PRO A 279 10.31 -19.17 2.71
N PRO A 280 9.53 -18.66 3.67
CA PRO A 280 9.35 -17.23 3.84
C PRO A 280 10.66 -16.50 4.15
N THR A 281 10.88 -15.34 3.53
CA THR A 281 11.97 -14.42 3.88
C THR A 281 11.84 -13.96 5.33
N PHE A 282 10.60 -13.71 5.78
CA PHE A 282 10.26 -13.42 7.16
C PHE A 282 9.59 -14.62 7.81
N GLU A 283 10.25 -15.19 8.82
CA GLU A 283 9.80 -16.40 9.51
C GLU A 283 8.68 -16.10 10.52
N ILE A 284 8.67 -14.89 11.08
CA ILE A 284 7.67 -14.38 12.01
C ILE A 284 6.98 -13.18 11.37
N ALA A 285 5.65 -13.09 11.52
CA ALA A 285 4.91 -11.88 11.20
C ALA A 285 4.08 -11.40 12.41
N VAL A 286 4.01 -10.07 12.58
CA VAL A 286 3.28 -9.41 13.64
C VAL A 286 2.33 -8.40 13.03
N GLU A 287 1.03 -8.64 13.16
CA GLU A 287 -0.01 -7.68 12.76
C GLU A 287 -0.37 -6.78 13.93
N MET A 288 -0.08 -5.49 13.80
CA MET A 288 -0.47 -4.47 14.76
C MET A 288 -1.89 -4.00 14.43
N LEU A 289 -2.88 -4.55 15.14
CA LEU A 289 -4.28 -4.10 15.04
C LEU A 289 -4.45 -2.75 15.75
N GLU A 290 -3.87 -2.65 16.95
CA GLU A 290 -3.84 -1.48 17.82
C GLU A 290 -2.49 -1.40 18.54
N ARG A 291 -2.19 -0.26 19.18
CA ARG A 291 -0.93 -0.07 19.91
C ARG A 291 -0.67 -1.12 20.99
N GLN A 292 -1.74 -1.64 21.61
CA GLN A 292 -1.68 -2.58 22.74
C GLN A 292 -2.30 -3.95 22.41
N ARG A 293 -2.58 -4.23 21.13
CA ARG A 293 -3.18 -5.50 20.69
C ARG A 293 -2.58 -5.96 19.37
N TRP A 294 -1.75 -6.99 19.44
CA TRP A 294 -1.00 -7.51 18.29
C TRP A 294 -1.37 -8.96 18.02
N VAL A 295 -1.35 -9.35 16.75
CA VAL A 295 -1.53 -10.72 16.30
C VAL A 295 -0.17 -11.24 15.84
N VAL A 296 0.25 -12.39 16.38
CA VAL A 296 1.56 -12.98 16.12
C VAL A 296 1.39 -14.29 15.36
N HIS A 297 2.04 -14.33 14.21
CA HIS A 297 2.28 -15.51 13.39
C HIS A 297 3.71 -15.99 13.64
N GLU A 298 3.89 -16.88 14.62
CA GLU A 298 5.22 -17.39 15.01
C GLU A 298 5.91 -18.21 13.92
N GLN A 299 5.11 -18.77 13.00
CA GLN A 299 5.55 -19.47 11.80
C GLN A 299 4.70 -18.98 10.63
N VAL A 300 5.27 -18.09 9.82
CA VAL A 300 4.62 -17.55 8.62
C VAL A 300 4.30 -18.66 7.62
N ALA A 301 5.18 -19.63 7.47
CA ALA A 301 5.00 -20.78 6.56
C ALA A 301 3.66 -21.50 6.79
N ASP A 302 3.38 -21.87 8.04
CA ASP A 302 2.13 -22.56 8.43
C ASP A 302 0.90 -21.69 8.21
N THR A 303 1.00 -20.40 8.53
CA THR A 303 -0.10 -19.45 8.34
C THR A 303 -0.43 -19.33 6.85
N VAL A 304 0.57 -19.13 6.01
CA VAL A 304 0.37 -18.99 4.55
C VAL A 304 -0.16 -20.28 3.96
N ASP A 305 0.36 -21.44 4.35
CA ASP A 305 -0.13 -22.73 3.85
C ASP A 305 -1.58 -22.99 4.26
N ALA A 306 -1.98 -22.61 5.48
CA ALA A 306 -3.38 -22.67 5.91
C ALA A 306 -4.27 -21.75 5.06
N LEU A 307 -3.84 -20.51 4.82
CA LEU A 307 -4.57 -19.53 4.00
C LEU A 307 -4.73 -19.99 2.55
N LEU A 308 -3.68 -20.55 1.94
CA LEU A 308 -3.72 -21.08 0.57
C LEU A 308 -4.67 -22.28 0.45
N ARG A 309 -4.86 -23.06 1.53
CA ARG A 309 -5.84 -24.16 1.62
C ARG A 309 -7.26 -23.68 1.97
N GLY A 310 -7.47 -22.37 2.13
CA GLY A 310 -8.76 -21.81 2.53
C GLY A 310 -9.14 -22.06 3.99
N GLN A 311 -8.16 -22.44 4.83
CA GLN A 311 -8.35 -22.60 6.27
C GLN A 311 -8.13 -21.26 6.98
N LYS A 312 -8.86 -21.02 8.08
CA LYS A 312 -8.61 -19.86 8.94
C LYS A 312 -7.47 -20.18 9.91
N PRO A 313 -6.33 -19.47 9.86
CA PRO A 313 -5.28 -19.63 10.86
C PRO A 313 -5.78 -19.19 12.25
N ASN A 314 -5.19 -19.74 13.30
CA ASN A 314 -5.47 -19.36 14.69
C ASN A 314 -4.19 -18.78 15.33
N PRO A 315 -3.78 -17.56 14.94
CA PRO A 315 -2.58 -16.92 15.46
C PRO A 315 -2.72 -16.52 16.92
N GLN A 316 -1.60 -16.21 17.57
CA GLN A 316 -1.61 -15.73 18.94
C GLN A 316 -2.03 -14.26 18.97
N VAL A 317 -2.97 -13.90 19.83
CA VAL A 317 -3.33 -12.51 20.10
C VAL A 317 -2.70 -12.10 21.42
N ARG A 318 -1.87 -11.07 21.38
CA ARG A 318 -1.15 -10.53 22.53
C ARG A 318 -1.66 -9.15 22.87
N THR A 319 -2.00 -8.95 24.13
CA THR A 319 -2.50 -7.67 24.66
C THR A 319 -1.72 -7.27 25.89
N VAL A 320 -1.44 -5.98 26.04
CA VAL A 320 -0.89 -5.42 27.28
C VAL A 320 -2.04 -4.94 28.15
N ASP A 321 -2.07 -5.33 29.42
CA ASP A 321 -3.04 -4.83 30.39
C ASP A 321 -2.61 -3.49 31.02
N GLU A 322 -3.47 -2.91 31.86
CA GLU A 322 -3.21 -1.61 32.51
C GLU A 322 -1.98 -1.65 33.46
N ASN A 323 -1.58 -2.85 33.91
CA ASN A 323 -0.40 -3.05 34.75
C ASN A 323 0.88 -3.26 33.93
N GLY A 324 0.78 -3.35 32.60
CA GLY A 324 1.90 -3.62 31.70
C GLY A 324 2.21 -5.11 31.53
N GLU A 325 1.36 -6.02 32.01
CA GLU A 325 1.53 -7.46 31.81
C GLU A 325 1.02 -7.89 30.44
N VAL A 326 1.77 -8.78 29.79
CA VAL A 326 1.42 -9.30 28.46
C VAL A 326 0.53 -10.53 28.62
N LYS A 327 -0.72 -10.41 28.18
CA LYS A 327 -1.66 -11.51 28.09
C LYS A 327 -1.65 -12.12 26.69
N ILE A 328 -1.36 -13.41 26.61
CA ILE A 328 -1.37 -14.18 25.36
C ILE A 328 -2.64 -15.03 25.30
N THR A 329 -3.40 -14.89 24.22
CA THR A 329 -4.62 -15.65 23.96
C THR A 329 -4.59 -16.25 22.55
N ARG A 330 -5.35 -17.32 22.31
CA ARG A 330 -5.60 -17.86 20.96
C ARG A 330 -7.10 -17.89 20.75
N GLU A 331 -7.60 -17.12 19.80
CA GLU A 331 -9.04 -17.08 19.49
C GLU A 331 -9.43 -18.35 18.72
N TYR A 332 -9.80 -19.41 19.45
CA TYR A 332 -10.44 -20.57 18.84
C TYR A 332 -11.82 -20.17 18.31
N ASN A 333 -11.92 -19.87 17.01
CA ASN A 333 -13.19 -19.80 16.29
C ASN A 333 -13.72 -21.22 16.02
N GLY A 334 -14.01 -21.97 17.09
CA GLY A 334 -14.85 -23.14 17.02
C GLY A 334 -16.31 -22.69 17.06
N THR A 335 -17.11 -23.11 16.07
CA THR A 335 -18.57 -23.08 16.21
C THR A 335 -18.96 -23.68 17.57
N PRO A 336 -19.81 -23.01 18.38
CA PRO A 336 -20.22 -23.59 19.65
C PRO A 336 -20.99 -24.86 19.35
N ARG A 337 -20.39 -26.02 19.65
CA ARG A 337 -21.15 -27.25 19.78
C ARG A 337 -22.06 -27.07 20.97
N LEU A 338 -23.35 -26.84 20.70
CA LEU A 338 -24.41 -27.05 21.67
C LEU A 338 -24.33 -28.51 22.15
N GLY A 339 -23.81 -28.68 23.36
CA GLY A 339 -23.72 -29.96 24.06
C GLY A 339 -23.69 -29.67 25.55
N GLY A 340 -24.74 -30.11 26.24
CA GLY A 340 -25.09 -29.74 27.61
C GLY A 340 -23.99 -29.94 28.65
N GLY A 341 -24.05 -29.11 29.68
CA GLY A 341 -23.08 -29.07 30.75
C GLY A 341 -23.04 -30.34 31.60
N VAL A 342 -21.87 -30.59 32.18
CA VAL A 342 -21.75 -31.22 33.49
C VAL A 342 -20.60 -30.53 34.21
N SER A 343 -20.92 -29.90 35.33
CA SER A 343 -19.98 -29.45 36.36
C SER A 343 -19.44 -30.67 37.08
N GLN A 344 -18.12 -30.88 37.16
CA GLN A 344 -17.52 -31.66 38.24
C GLN A 344 -16.11 -31.16 38.60
N ASN A 345 -15.99 -30.77 39.86
CA ASN A 345 -14.75 -30.77 40.63
C ASN A 345 -14.35 -32.21 40.99
N ALA A 346 -13.03 -32.38 41.12
CA ALA A 346 -12.32 -33.34 41.98
C ALA A 346 -12.22 -34.82 41.59
N GLY A 347 -10.99 -35.34 41.70
CA GLY A 347 -10.75 -36.66 42.27
C GLY A 347 -10.06 -37.68 41.38
N SER A 348 -8.75 -37.84 41.61
CA SER A 348 -7.91 -39.03 41.36
C SER A 348 -8.65 -40.38 41.35
N LEU A 349 -8.30 -41.28 40.42
CA LEU A 349 -7.79 -42.64 40.69
C LEU A 349 -7.48 -43.43 39.39
N LEU A 350 -6.46 -44.29 39.49
CA LEU A 350 -5.92 -45.19 38.46
C LEU A 350 -6.91 -46.26 37.97
N ARG A 351 -6.79 -46.70 36.70
CA ARG A 351 -6.47 -48.11 36.34
C ARG A 351 -6.31 -48.36 34.82
N GLN A 352 -5.60 -49.47 34.57
CA GLN A 352 -5.03 -50.02 33.35
C GLN A 352 -6.00 -50.50 32.25
N SER A 353 -5.39 -50.61 31.06
CA SER A 353 -5.51 -51.66 30.04
C SER A 353 -6.77 -51.75 29.16
N GLY A 354 -6.51 -51.73 27.85
CA GLY A 354 -6.90 -52.83 26.97
C GLY A 354 -8.12 -52.61 26.08
N GLU A 355 -7.86 -52.78 24.78
CA GLU A 355 -8.76 -53.23 23.72
C GLU A 355 -9.49 -52.23 22.81
N VAL A 356 -9.32 -52.58 21.53
CA VAL A 356 -9.85 -52.06 20.29
C VAL A 356 -11.28 -52.56 20.12
N LEU A 357 -12.23 -51.68 19.82
CA LEU A 357 -13.45 -52.07 19.11
C LEU A 357 -13.86 -51.02 18.07
N THR A 358 -13.91 -51.52 16.86
CA THR A 358 -14.50 -50.96 15.64
C THR A 358 -16.02 -50.81 15.79
N SER A 359 -16.61 -49.72 15.29
CA SER A 359 -17.94 -49.80 14.68
C SER A 359 -18.18 -48.68 13.67
N ARG A 360 -18.21 -49.06 12.40
CA ARG A 360 -18.98 -48.39 11.35
C ARG A 360 -20.46 -48.39 11.75
N SER A 361 -21.16 -47.29 11.55
CA SER A 361 -22.56 -47.33 11.12
C SER A 361 -22.95 -45.98 10.54
N GLY A 362 -23.23 -45.96 9.24
CA GLY A 362 -23.92 -44.84 8.60
C GLY A 362 -25.42 -44.99 8.75
N PHE A 363 -26.13 -43.87 8.79
CA PHE A 363 -27.55 -43.80 8.49
C PHE A 363 -27.80 -42.55 7.64
N ARG A 364 -27.91 -42.78 6.33
CA ARG A 364 -28.95 -42.12 5.55
C ARG A 364 -30.26 -42.83 5.86
N ASP A 365 -31.34 -42.08 5.69
CA ASP A 365 -32.71 -42.55 5.47
C ASP A 365 -33.69 -42.35 6.64
N SER A 366 -34.38 -41.20 6.60
CA SER A 366 -35.82 -41.14 6.82
C SER A 366 -36.32 -39.78 6.34
N GLY A 367 -36.86 -39.76 5.12
CA GLY A 367 -37.54 -38.59 4.57
C GLY A 367 -38.86 -38.32 5.29
N TYR A 368 -38.91 -37.23 6.05
CA TYR A 368 -40.14 -36.52 6.41
C TYR A 368 -39.85 -35.03 6.58
N ILE A 369 -40.61 -34.18 5.88
CA ILE A 369 -40.63 -32.73 6.04
C ILE A 369 -41.75 -32.40 7.02
N VAL A 370 -41.43 -31.65 8.08
CA VAL A 370 -42.42 -31.06 9.00
C VAL A 370 -42.31 -29.53 8.89
N PRO A 371 -43.42 -28.80 8.66
CA PRO A 371 -43.40 -27.36 8.48
C PRO A 371 -43.27 -26.62 9.82
N LEU A 372 -42.49 -25.54 9.83
CA LEU A 372 -42.43 -24.62 10.97
C LEU A 372 -43.63 -23.64 10.95
N PRO A 373 -44.16 -23.25 12.12
CA PRO A 373 -45.28 -22.32 12.22
C PRO A 373 -44.90 -20.90 11.80
N ASN A 374 -45.84 -20.26 11.11
CA ASN A 374 -45.81 -18.87 10.70
C ASN A 374 -46.19 -17.96 11.89
N THR A 375 -45.25 -17.21 12.42
CA THR A 375 -45.53 -16.03 13.25
C THR A 375 -44.80 -14.83 12.65
N GLY A 376 -45.57 -14.01 11.95
CA GLY A 376 -45.09 -12.76 11.39
C GLY A 376 -44.90 -11.68 12.46
N GLN A 377 -43.71 -11.09 12.48
CA GLN A 377 -43.55 -9.65 12.65
C GLN A 377 -42.53 -9.19 11.61
N VAL A 378 -43.01 -8.32 10.72
CA VAL A 378 -42.25 -7.72 9.63
C VAL A 378 -41.33 -6.65 10.21
N ASN A 379 -40.02 -6.88 10.16
CA ASN A 379 -39.02 -5.83 10.17
C ASN A 379 -38.11 -6.03 8.95
N GLN A 380 -37.92 -4.92 8.23
CA GLN A 380 -37.36 -4.81 6.88
C GLN A 380 -35.96 -5.45 6.75
N PRO A 381 -35.64 -6.10 5.61
CA PRO A 381 -34.27 -6.47 5.31
C PRO A 381 -33.48 -5.23 4.87
N VAL A 382 -32.31 -5.05 5.47
CA VAL A 382 -31.29 -4.08 5.04
C VAL A 382 -30.74 -4.56 3.70
N GLU A 383 -31.18 -3.95 2.59
CA GLU A 383 -30.55 -4.10 1.28
C GLU A 383 -29.15 -3.48 1.32
N PHE A 384 -28.13 -4.31 1.11
CA PHE A 384 -26.78 -3.83 0.78
C PHE A 384 -26.84 -3.19 -0.63
N SER A 385 -26.69 -1.87 -0.70
CA SER A 385 -26.85 -1.10 -1.93
C SER A 385 -25.64 -1.26 -2.87
N GLU A 386 -25.73 -2.18 -3.85
CA GLU A 386 -24.86 -2.22 -5.04
C GLU A 386 -24.88 -0.91 -5.86
N ALA A 387 -25.83 -0.01 -5.58
CA ALA A 387 -25.90 1.34 -6.15
C ALA A 387 -24.76 2.26 -5.67
N LYS A 388 -24.25 2.09 -4.44
CA LYS A 388 -23.14 2.90 -3.93
C LYS A 388 -21.81 2.62 -4.62
N SER A 389 -21.51 1.34 -4.88
CA SER A 389 -20.33 0.95 -5.68
C SER A 389 -20.41 1.40 -7.14
N PHE A 390 -21.61 1.70 -7.64
CA PHE A 390 -21.81 2.24 -8.98
C PHE A 390 -21.56 3.75 -9.01
N GLU A 391 -22.05 4.50 -8.03
CA GLU A 391 -21.77 5.94 -7.86
C GLU A 391 -20.29 6.21 -7.53
N GLU A 392 -19.66 5.40 -6.67
CA GLU A 392 -18.24 5.54 -6.31
C GLU A 392 -17.31 5.33 -7.51
N LEU A 393 -17.60 4.34 -8.38
CA LEU A 393 -16.84 4.11 -9.62
C LEU A 393 -17.13 5.16 -10.70
N LEU A 394 -18.31 5.80 -10.65
CA LEU A 394 -18.65 6.95 -11.47
C LEU A 394 -17.82 8.17 -11.04
N ASP A 395 -17.75 8.44 -9.75
CA ASP A 395 -17.04 9.58 -9.16
C ASP A 395 -15.52 9.46 -9.32
N GLU A 396 -14.95 8.26 -9.27
CA GLU A 396 -13.52 8.04 -9.59
C GLU A 396 -13.18 8.39 -11.05
N SER A 397 -14.13 8.26 -11.98
CA SER A 397 -13.95 8.69 -13.37
C SER A 397 -14.07 10.21 -13.55
N PHE A 398 -14.61 10.93 -12.56
CA PHE A 398 -14.85 12.38 -12.61
C PHE A 398 -13.96 13.21 -11.69
N SER A 399 -13.26 12.60 -10.73
CA SER A 399 -12.41 13.28 -9.75
C SER A 399 -10.98 13.51 -10.28
N GLY A 400 -10.86 14.15 -11.45
CA GLY A 400 -9.61 14.68 -12.00
C GLY A 400 -9.79 16.15 -12.31
N ASN A 401 -9.37 17.01 -11.38
CA ASN A 401 -9.65 18.44 -11.38
C ASN A 401 -9.15 19.16 -12.64
N GLY A 402 -10.02 19.98 -13.22
CA GLY A 402 -9.76 20.81 -14.38
C GLY A 402 -8.60 21.79 -14.21
N MET A 403 -7.69 21.72 -15.17
CA MET A 403 -6.95 22.85 -15.72
C MET A 403 -6.87 22.60 -17.24
N PHE A 404 -7.02 23.66 -18.04
CA PHE A 404 -7.14 23.68 -19.51
C PHE A 404 -8.55 23.45 -20.09
N SER A 405 -9.47 24.38 -19.83
CA SER A 405 -10.56 24.67 -20.77
C SER A 405 -10.70 26.18 -20.99
N ASN A 406 -9.75 26.75 -21.73
CA ASN A 406 -10.01 27.95 -22.52
C ASN A 406 -9.09 27.92 -23.74
N GLY A 407 -9.65 27.55 -24.88
CA GLY A 407 -8.97 27.59 -26.18
C GLY A 407 -8.94 26.28 -26.96
N ASN A 408 -10.11 25.71 -27.31
CA ASN A 408 -10.37 25.05 -28.62
C ASN A 408 -11.75 24.37 -28.73
N SER A 409 -12.75 24.80 -27.95
CA SER A 409 -14.14 24.33 -28.03
C SER A 409 -14.91 24.92 -29.24
N GLY A 410 -14.31 24.92 -30.43
CA GLY A 410 -14.91 25.58 -31.60
C GLY A 410 -14.67 24.90 -32.95
N ARG A 411 -14.23 23.64 -32.99
CA ARG A 411 -13.80 23.01 -34.25
C ARG A 411 -14.65 21.86 -34.79
N TRP A 412 -15.70 21.43 -34.08
CA TRP A 412 -16.52 20.27 -34.51
C TRP A 412 -18.04 20.46 -34.41
N GLU A 413 -18.54 21.71 -34.34
CA GLU A 413 -19.98 22.01 -34.39
C GLU A 413 -20.61 21.90 -35.79
N ALA A 414 -19.88 21.39 -36.79
CA ALA A 414 -20.43 21.05 -38.08
C ALA A 414 -20.78 19.56 -38.10
N GLN A 415 -22.07 19.23 -38.26
CA GLN A 415 -22.50 17.92 -38.73
C GLN A 415 -21.77 17.63 -40.05
N ALA A 416 -20.70 16.85 -39.97
CA ALA A 416 -19.91 16.42 -41.10
C ALA A 416 -20.10 14.91 -41.20
N THR A 417 -20.88 14.46 -42.19
CA THR A 417 -20.92 13.07 -42.62
C THR A 417 -19.50 12.60 -42.90
N GLY A 418 -19.03 11.59 -42.16
CA GLY A 418 -17.73 10.98 -42.41
C GLY A 418 -17.64 10.37 -43.83
N PRO A 419 -16.44 10.00 -44.30
CA PRO A 419 -16.22 9.49 -45.66
C PRO A 419 -17.06 8.25 -46.03
N ASN A 420 -17.66 7.58 -45.04
CA ASN A 420 -18.51 6.39 -45.21
C ASN A 420 -19.96 6.56 -44.66
N GLY A 421 -20.42 7.78 -44.38
CA GLY A 421 -21.83 8.06 -44.06
C GLY A 421 -22.26 7.83 -42.60
N GLU A 422 -21.33 7.74 -41.65
CA GLU A 422 -21.65 7.70 -40.22
C GLU A 422 -21.74 9.11 -39.61
N ASP A 423 -22.67 9.29 -38.66
CA ASP A 423 -22.90 10.54 -37.93
C ASP A 423 -21.73 10.79 -36.97
N LEU A 424 -20.80 11.66 -37.39
CA LEU A 424 -19.73 12.18 -36.53
C LEU A 424 -20.23 13.43 -35.78
N PRO A 425 -19.77 13.65 -34.54
CA PRO A 425 -18.76 12.88 -33.81
C PRO A 425 -19.31 11.60 -33.15
N LEU A 426 -18.48 10.56 -33.07
CA LEU A 426 -18.82 9.29 -32.42
C LEU A 426 -18.87 9.47 -30.89
N HIS A 427 -20.01 9.18 -30.26
CA HIS A 427 -20.19 9.30 -28.82
C HIS A 427 -19.83 7.99 -28.11
N ILE A 428 -18.77 8.02 -27.30
CA ILE A 428 -18.27 6.85 -26.59
C ILE A 428 -18.52 6.98 -25.09
N TYR A 429 -19.13 5.95 -24.50
CA TYR A 429 -19.24 5.81 -23.05
C TYR A 429 -18.07 4.96 -22.51
N PRO A 430 -17.10 5.57 -21.80
CA PRO A 430 -15.99 4.84 -21.20
C PRO A 430 -16.43 4.11 -19.93
N TYR A 431 -16.07 2.84 -19.81
CA TYR A 431 -16.38 2.03 -18.63
C TYR A 431 -15.12 1.38 -18.05
N ALA A 432 -14.78 1.77 -16.81
CA ALA A 432 -13.58 1.34 -16.10
C ALA A 432 -12.27 1.65 -16.87
N ILE A 433 -12.27 2.69 -17.71
CA ILE A 433 -11.09 3.22 -18.40
C ILE A 433 -10.91 4.67 -17.93
N PRO A 434 -9.73 5.07 -17.44
CA PRO A 434 -9.51 6.43 -16.99
C PRO A 434 -9.70 7.44 -18.14
N ARG A 435 -10.58 8.43 -17.93
CA ARG A 435 -10.96 9.43 -18.94
C ARG A 435 -9.76 10.20 -19.50
N HIS A 436 -8.80 10.57 -18.64
CA HIS A 436 -7.60 11.29 -19.05
C HIS A 436 -6.76 10.54 -20.11
N GLN A 437 -6.69 9.21 -20.04
CA GLN A 437 -5.96 8.39 -21.02
C GLN A 437 -6.67 8.39 -22.37
N MET A 438 -8.00 8.37 -22.36
CA MET A 438 -8.80 8.46 -23.57
C MET A 438 -8.72 9.86 -24.19
N GLU A 439 -8.81 10.91 -23.39
CA GLU A 439 -8.68 12.30 -23.85
C GLU A 439 -7.28 12.58 -24.41
N GLN A 440 -6.22 12.03 -23.81
CA GLN A 440 -4.86 12.09 -24.34
C GLN A 440 -4.80 11.45 -25.73
N VAL A 441 -5.27 10.22 -25.89
CA VAL A 441 -5.27 9.54 -27.20
C VAL A 441 -6.11 10.30 -28.23
N ILE A 442 -7.30 10.78 -27.87
CA ILE A 442 -8.20 11.51 -28.78
C ILE A 442 -7.56 12.83 -29.22
N SER A 443 -6.97 13.59 -28.30
CA SER A 443 -6.33 14.87 -28.59
C SER A 443 -5.05 14.72 -29.41
N THR A 444 -4.21 13.74 -29.08
CA THR A 444 -2.95 13.47 -29.77
C THR A 444 -3.17 12.94 -31.19
N LEU A 445 -4.19 12.11 -31.41
CA LEU A 445 -4.51 11.55 -32.73
C LEU A 445 -5.53 12.38 -33.52
N GLY A 446 -6.09 13.44 -32.91
CA GLY A 446 -7.08 14.31 -33.55
C GLY A 446 -8.37 13.59 -33.97
N LEU A 447 -8.80 12.58 -33.20
CA LEU A 447 -9.94 11.73 -33.58
C LEU A 447 -11.28 12.46 -33.36
N PRO A 448 -12.27 12.29 -34.26
CA PRO A 448 -13.60 12.89 -34.14
C PRO A 448 -14.49 12.11 -33.15
N VAL A 449 -14.06 12.02 -31.90
CA VAL A 449 -14.70 11.24 -30.83
C VAL A 449 -15.07 12.15 -29.66
N VAL A 450 -16.30 12.01 -29.15
CA VAL A 450 -16.78 12.72 -27.95
C VAL A 450 -17.05 11.71 -26.83
N LEU A 451 -16.48 11.95 -25.65
CA LEU A 451 -16.72 11.13 -24.47
C LEU A 451 -17.99 11.58 -23.74
N THR A 452 -19.02 10.73 -23.73
CA THR A 452 -20.28 11.01 -23.05
C THR A 452 -20.35 10.40 -21.65
N LYS A 453 -21.10 11.05 -20.76
CA LYS A 453 -21.39 10.60 -19.39
C LYS A 453 -22.67 9.78 -19.28
N ASP A 454 -23.50 9.79 -20.32
CA ASP A 454 -24.79 9.11 -20.33
C ASP A 454 -24.80 8.01 -21.39
N ILE A 455 -25.06 6.77 -20.96
CA ILE A 455 -25.15 5.60 -21.83
C ILE A 455 -26.35 5.67 -22.78
N ASP A 456 -27.37 6.50 -22.50
CA ASP A 456 -28.49 6.75 -23.42
C ASP A 456 -28.06 7.57 -24.66
N SER A 457 -27.02 8.38 -24.52
CA SER A 457 -26.49 9.24 -25.59
C SER A 457 -25.24 8.67 -26.27
N ALA A 458 -24.91 7.40 -26.00
CA ALA A 458 -23.69 6.76 -26.47
C ALA A 458 -23.95 5.86 -27.68
N ASP A 459 -23.13 6.00 -28.71
CA ASP A 459 -23.13 5.14 -29.89
C ASP A 459 -22.42 3.80 -29.59
N VAL A 460 -21.45 3.82 -28.67
CA VAL A 460 -20.71 2.61 -28.25
C VAL A 460 -20.21 2.71 -26.81
N VAL A 461 -20.19 1.57 -26.10
CA VAL A 461 -19.57 1.43 -24.79
C VAL A 461 -18.17 0.83 -24.94
N LEU A 462 -17.13 1.52 -24.47
CA LEU A 462 -15.77 0.98 -24.43
C LEU A 462 -15.40 0.55 -23.01
N ALA A 463 -15.11 -0.73 -22.80
CA ALA A 463 -14.93 -1.30 -21.47
C ALA A 463 -13.70 -2.20 -21.33
N LEU A 464 -13.11 -2.25 -20.12
CA LEU A 464 -12.09 -3.25 -19.80
C LEU A 464 -12.67 -4.67 -19.68
N ARG A 465 -11.89 -5.67 -20.16
CA ARG A 465 -12.25 -7.09 -20.13
C ARG A 465 -12.44 -7.65 -18.72
N THR A 466 -11.70 -7.13 -17.75
CA THR A 466 -11.76 -7.51 -16.33
C THR A 466 -13.10 -7.17 -15.70
N HIS A 467 -13.72 -6.05 -16.09
CA HIS A 467 -14.97 -5.55 -15.50
C HIS A 467 -16.22 -6.06 -16.24
N THR A 468 -16.11 -6.39 -17.53
CA THR A 468 -17.23 -6.93 -18.34
C THR A 468 -17.57 -8.40 -18.08
N ARG A 469 -16.73 -9.15 -17.34
CA ARG A 469 -16.99 -10.56 -16.96
C ARG A 469 -17.80 -10.74 -15.68
N LYS A 470 -17.74 -9.77 -14.75
CA LYS A 470 -18.35 -9.89 -13.41
C LYS A 470 -19.68 -9.14 -13.24
N GLN A 471 -19.99 -8.16 -14.09
CA GLN A 471 -21.17 -7.30 -13.90
C GLN A 471 -22.26 -7.57 -14.95
N SER A 472 -23.36 -8.18 -14.50
CA SER A 472 -24.55 -8.47 -15.32
C SER A 472 -25.35 -7.20 -15.68
N LYS A 473 -25.30 -6.15 -14.85
CA LYS A 473 -26.06 -4.90 -15.02
C LYS A 473 -25.66 -4.10 -16.25
N LEU A 474 -24.36 -3.87 -16.50
CA LEU A 474 -23.90 -3.14 -17.70
C LEU A 474 -24.32 -3.86 -18.98
N ARG A 475 -24.17 -5.19 -19.02
CA ARG A 475 -24.62 -6.01 -20.15
C ARG A 475 -26.13 -5.95 -20.33
N HIS A 476 -26.90 -5.90 -19.25
CA HIS A 476 -28.35 -5.80 -19.29
C HIS A 476 -28.80 -4.43 -19.81
N ILE A 477 -28.19 -3.34 -19.33
CA ILE A 477 -28.48 -1.96 -19.75
C ILE A 477 -28.10 -1.75 -21.22
N ALA A 478 -26.89 -2.17 -21.62
CA ALA A 478 -26.46 -2.07 -23.02
C ALA A 478 -27.31 -2.93 -23.97
N LYS A 479 -27.72 -4.14 -23.54
CA LYS A 479 -28.60 -5.01 -24.33
C LYS A 479 -30.04 -4.48 -24.42
N ALA A 480 -30.55 -3.86 -23.35
CA ALA A 480 -31.87 -3.24 -23.34
C ALA A 480 -31.94 -1.99 -24.23
N ARG A 481 -30.81 -1.28 -24.39
CA ARG A 481 -30.71 -0.03 -25.16
C ARG A 481 -30.04 -0.20 -26.52
N HIS A 482 -29.74 -1.43 -26.93
CA HIS A 482 -29.10 -1.78 -28.21
C HIS A 482 -27.74 -1.10 -28.47
N VAL A 483 -27.00 -0.73 -27.43
CA VAL A 483 -25.66 -0.12 -27.56
C VAL A 483 -24.59 -1.22 -27.57
N PRO A 484 -23.71 -1.30 -28.59
CA PRO A 484 -22.64 -2.29 -28.65
C PRO A 484 -21.58 -2.06 -27.56
N ILE A 485 -21.06 -3.15 -26.98
CA ILE A 485 -19.96 -3.11 -26.01
C ILE A 485 -18.67 -3.58 -26.70
N HIS A 486 -17.69 -2.68 -26.81
CA HIS A 486 -16.34 -2.99 -27.24
C HIS A 486 -15.43 -3.23 -26.03
N VAL A 487 -14.64 -4.30 -26.07
CA VAL A 487 -13.84 -4.74 -24.91
C VAL A 487 -12.35 -4.68 -25.21
N ILE A 488 -11.61 -3.96 -24.37
CA ILE A 488 -10.13 -3.89 -24.42
C ILE A 488 -9.51 -4.72 -23.28
N LYS A 489 -8.29 -5.22 -23.48
CA LYS A 489 -7.62 -6.14 -22.53
C LYS A 489 -6.98 -5.40 -21.34
N ASN A 490 -6.49 -4.19 -21.55
CA ASN A 490 -5.83 -3.29 -20.61
C ASN A 490 -6.11 -1.82 -21.01
N SER A 491 -5.84 -0.88 -20.11
CA SER A 491 -6.02 0.56 -20.32
C SER A 491 -4.78 1.25 -20.91
N GLY A 492 -3.86 0.52 -21.57
CA GLY A 492 -2.66 1.14 -22.14
C GLY A 492 -2.99 2.04 -23.33
N LEU A 493 -2.30 3.19 -23.46
CA LEU A 493 -2.50 4.17 -24.55
C LEU A 493 -2.51 3.53 -25.96
N PRO A 494 -1.59 2.61 -26.33
CA PRO A 494 -1.61 1.98 -27.66
C PRO A 494 -2.85 1.11 -27.89
N GLN A 495 -3.38 0.51 -26.83
CA GLN A 495 -4.55 -0.36 -26.93
C GLN A 495 -5.85 0.44 -27.00
N ILE A 496 -5.92 1.57 -26.28
CA ILE A 496 -6.99 2.55 -26.42
C ILE A 496 -6.97 3.14 -27.85
N ALA A 497 -5.80 3.53 -28.36
CA ALA A 497 -5.64 4.04 -29.73
C ALA A 497 -6.11 3.03 -30.78
N LYS A 498 -5.70 1.76 -30.66
CA LYS A 498 -6.12 0.68 -31.55
C LYS A 498 -7.64 0.46 -31.49
N ALA A 499 -8.24 0.51 -30.30
CA ALA A 499 -9.67 0.34 -30.14
C ALA A 499 -10.47 1.51 -30.75
N LEU A 500 -10.03 2.75 -30.54
CA LEU A 500 -10.68 3.94 -31.08
C LEU A 500 -10.59 4.01 -32.62
N ARG A 501 -9.43 3.67 -33.21
CA ARG A 501 -9.28 3.60 -34.68
C ARG A 501 -10.15 2.54 -35.31
N ARG A 502 -10.25 1.37 -34.66
CA ARG A 502 -11.13 0.29 -35.11
C ARG A 502 -12.62 0.68 -35.03
N LEU A 503 -13.00 1.49 -34.05
CA LEU A 503 -14.37 1.99 -33.93
C LEU A 503 -14.72 3.06 -34.98
N LEU A 504 -13.72 3.72 -35.56
CA LEU A 504 -13.88 4.71 -36.64
C LEU A 504 -13.64 4.12 -38.04
N ASP A 505 -13.51 2.78 -38.13
CA ASP A 505 -13.23 2.03 -39.37
C ASP A 505 -12.00 2.54 -40.16
N MET A 506 -11.03 3.10 -39.44
CA MET A 506 -9.76 3.61 -39.99
C MET A 506 -8.71 2.48 -40.03
N GLU A 507 -8.96 1.39 -40.77
CA GLU A 507 -7.94 0.36 -41.02
C GLU A 507 -7.30 0.54 -42.40
N ASP A 508 -6.03 0.94 -42.45
CA ASP A 508 -5.17 0.70 -43.61
C ASP A 508 -4.30 -0.55 -43.29
N PRO A 509 -4.57 -1.71 -43.92
CA PRO A 509 -3.94 -3.00 -43.60
C PRO A 509 -2.43 -3.06 -43.90
N ASN A 510 -1.85 -2.02 -44.54
CA ASN A 510 -0.42 -1.92 -44.80
C ASN A 510 0.36 -1.06 -43.80
N THR A 511 -0.29 -0.51 -42.76
CA THR A 511 0.41 0.27 -41.74
C THR A 511 1.01 -0.68 -40.69
N PRO A 512 2.35 -0.79 -40.58
CA PRO A 512 2.96 -1.72 -39.64
C PRO A 512 2.58 -1.38 -38.18
N GLU A 513 2.48 -2.41 -37.33
CA GLU A 513 2.13 -2.33 -35.88
C GLU A 513 3.21 -1.61 -35.02
N PHE A 514 3.73 -0.48 -35.48
CA PHE A 514 4.50 0.41 -34.63
C PHE A 514 3.52 1.32 -33.89
N ALA A 515 3.55 1.27 -32.56
CA ALA A 515 2.84 2.24 -31.73
C ALA A 515 3.21 3.64 -32.23
N ASP A 516 2.23 4.45 -32.63
CA ASP A 516 2.52 5.80 -33.15
C ASP A 516 3.41 6.53 -32.15
N LEU A 517 4.66 6.82 -32.56
CA LEU A 517 5.61 7.55 -31.71
C LEU A 517 5.02 8.89 -31.25
N ASN A 518 4.08 9.46 -32.01
CA ASN A 518 3.35 10.68 -31.65
C ASN A 518 2.58 10.57 -30.31
N LEU A 519 2.15 9.36 -29.91
CA LEU A 519 1.53 9.11 -28.59
C LEU A 519 2.52 9.25 -27.43
N PHE A 520 3.82 9.09 -27.70
CA PHE A 520 4.91 9.23 -26.72
C PHE A 520 5.62 10.58 -26.84
N ALA A 521 5.66 11.18 -28.04
CA ALA A 521 6.33 12.46 -28.30
C ALA A 521 5.69 13.67 -27.59
N ALA A 522 4.41 13.59 -27.19
CA ALA A 522 3.74 14.69 -26.51
C ALA A 522 4.12 14.84 -25.03
N SER A 523 4.81 13.84 -24.44
CA SER A 523 5.16 13.83 -23.02
C SER A 523 6.58 13.32 -22.70
N ALA A 524 7.38 12.96 -23.71
CA ALA A 524 8.70 12.39 -23.54
C ALA A 524 9.81 13.45 -23.57
N SER A 525 10.84 13.26 -22.75
CA SER A 525 12.09 14.05 -22.81
C SER A 525 12.88 13.75 -24.09
N GLU A 526 13.76 14.67 -24.54
CA GLU A 526 14.60 14.46 -25.73
C GLU A 526 15.41 13.15 -25.64
N ASP A 527 15.87 12.78 -24.44
CA ASP A 527 16.61 11.55 -24.18
C ASP A 527 15.77 10.27 -24.34
N GLU A 528 14.50 10.29 -23.93
CA GLU A 528 13.58 9.16 -24.12
C GLU A 528 13.23 8.96 -25.60
N MET A 529 13.12 10.06 -26.35
CA MET A 529 12.87 10.02 -27.78
C MET A 529 14.08 9.43 -28.54
N GLU A 530 15.30 9.80 -28.15
CA GLU A 530 16.52 9.25 -28.73
C GLU A 530 16.68 7.75 -28.42
N ALA A 531 16.32 7.31 -27.20
CA ALA A 531 16.34 5.91 -26.82
C ALA A 531 15.31 5.06 -27.60
N LEU A 532 14.11 5.60 -27.82
CA LEU A 532 13.07 4.94 -28.63
C LEU A 532 13.48 4.85 -30.10
N GLU A 533 14.12 5.87 -30.64
CA GLU A 533 14.59 5.89 -32.02
C GLU A 533 15.76 4.92 -32.24
N GLU A 534 16.69 4.85 -31.28
CA GLU A 534 17.78 3.87 -31.26
C GLU A 534 17.24 2.42 -31.25
N ALA A 535 16.28 2.13 -30.39
CA ALA A 535 15.61 0.83 -30.34
C ALA A 535 14.88 0.52 -31.65
N ARG A 536 14.20 1.50 -32.26
CA ARG A 536 13.52 1.34 -33.55
C ARG A 536 14.51 0.97 -34.66
N LEU A 537 15.62 1.71 -34.77
CA LEU A 537 16.65 1.46 -35.79
C LEU A 537 17.31 0.09 -35.61
N ALA A 538 17.59 -0.31 -34.37
CA ALA A 538 18.13 -1.63 -34.06
C ALA A 538 17.16 -2.74 -34.54
N VAL A 539 15.86 -2.58 -34.28
CA VAL A 539 14.85 -3.55 -34.69
C VAL A 539 14.69 -3.61 -36.21
N GLU A 540 14.51 -2.46 -36.87
CA GLU A 540 14.25 -2.40 -38.32
C GLU A 540 15.46 -2.81 -39.16
N GLN A 541 16.67 -2.45 -38.76
CA GLN A 541 17.86 -2.65 -39.60
C GLN A 541 18.64 -3.91 -39.27
N ILE A 542 18.51 -4.43 -38.04
CA ILE A 542 19.35 -5.54 -37.55
C ILE A 542 18.49 -6.72 -37.11
N VAL A 543 17.54 -6.52 -36.20
CA VAL A 543 16.79 -7.65 -35.62
C VAL A 543 15.87 -8.30 -36.67
N ILE A 544 15.06 -7.52 -37.39
CA ILE A 544 14.14 -8.06 -38.40
C ILE A 544 14.88 -8.62 -39.63
N PRO A 545 15.88 -7.93 -40.22
CA PRO A 545 16.51 -8.42 -41.44
C PRO A 545 17.59 -9.48 -41.20
N LYS A 546 18.30 -9.44 -40.06
CA LYS A 546 19.47 -10.28 -39.78
C LYS A 546 19.27 -11.27 -38.64
N GLY A 547 18.20 -11.15 -37.84
CA GLY A 547 17.90 -12.07 -36.74
C GLY A 547 18.93 -12.07 -35.60
N GLN A 548 19.71 -11.00 -35.47
CA GLN A 548 20.80 -10.89 -34.50
C GLN A 548 20.40 -10.00 -33.32
N PRO A 549 20.81 -10.35 -32.08
CA PRO A 549 20.62 -9.47 -30.93
C PRO A 549 21.52 -8.23 -31.03
N VAL A 550 21.02 -7.10 -30.53
CA VAL A 550 21.73 -5.81 -30.51
C VAL A 550 21.71 -5.25 -29.11
N GLU A 551 22.87 -4.87 -28.58
CA GLU A 551 22.96 -4.10 -27.34
C GLU A 551 22.73 -2.62 -27.66
N LEU A 552 21.80 -2.00 -26.91
CA LEU A 552 21.49 -0.57 -27.01
C LEU A 552 22.37 0.23 -26.06
N SER A 553 22.58 1.50 -26.37
CA SER A 553 23.42 2.40 -25.58
C SER A 553 22.86 2.58 -24.17
N PRO A 554 23.72 2.54 -23.13
CA PRO A 554 23.29 2.78 -21.77
C PRO A 554 22.82 4.23 -21.61
N ARG A 555 21.62 4.42 -21.08
CA ARG A 555 21.03 5.74 -20.81
C ARG A 555 21.04 6.05 -19.31
N SER A 556 21.15 7.33 -18.97
CA SER A 556 21.04 7.79 -17.58
C SER A 556 19.58 7.66 -17.11
N PRO A 557 19.33 7.21 -15.86
CA PRO A 557 17.97 6.96 -15.35
C PRO A 557 17.16 8.23 -15.09
#